data_AF-A0A444U7V8-F1
#
_entry.id   AF-A0A444U7V8-F1
#
_cell.length_a   1.000
_cell.length_b   1.000
_cell.length_c   1.000
_cell.angle_alpha   90.00
_cell.angle_beta   90.00
_cell.angle_gamma   90.00
#
_symmetry.space_group_name_H-M   'P 1'
#
loop_
_entity.id
_entity.type
_entity.pdbx_description
1 polymer ?
#
loop_
_entity_poly.entity_id
_entity_poly.type
_entity_poly.pdbx_seq_one_letter_code
_entity_poly.pdbx_strand_id
1 'polypeptide(L)'
;MVQSEVHLDHHIALPQLPRYQAQILVGLVAFFCFGNSYDGDFVFDDSEAVVNNKTVNYNYYYSLNAWLLLCPWWLCFDWSMGCVPLIKSVGDCRIISLVVLWICLIGLISQALCSEDNHKRRTITRLVIPFLPASNLFFRVGFVIAERVLYLSSAGYCIIVTHGISGLCYQFKNYKKVLCAAVLALLCVNVIRCILRSSQWRSEEQLFKSALSVCPLNAKVHYSVGKNLADQGNQTSAIKYYREAVRPDFAAAWMNLGIVQNSFKKFEEAENSYWNAIKFRKKYPDCYYNLGRLSSRSMHIWLPVKRWKAGFKQTKSLVFFVIKHSQKKRCNLAQAEMIGKESLKLLPKDYTIMFSLANVLGKLLKYKSSFRPVIKMTQVFVYGTLKKGQPNYFRMMGSTNGKAEYCGKAHTVEKYPLVIAGPYNIPFLLNVPGSGHQVKGEIYSVDNQMLQFLDEFEGCPHMYQRTLVKLQVEDWESKSSSPEATPAANSIVEAFVYNSTTYQPEWLNLPYHDKYDAYGEHGLHYTEREARD
;
A
#
# COMPACT_ATOMS: atom_id res chain seq x y z
N MET A 1 -3.21 69.48 25.51
CA MET A 1 -2.72 68.29 26.23
C MET A 1 -2.20 67.30 25.20
N VAL A 2 -0.94 66.92 25.37
CA VAL A 2 -0.05 66.24 24.43
C VAL A 2 -0.70 64.97 23.88
N GLN A 3 -0.80 64.87 22.54
CA GLN A 3 -1.10 63.62 21.84
C GLN A 3 0.03 62.64 22.17
N SER A 4 -0.23 61.67 23.04
CA SER A 4 0.59 60.47 23.12
C SER A 4 0.33 59.64 21.86
N GLU A 5 1.08 59.92 20.79
CA GLU A 5 1.33 58.92 19.77
C GLU A 5 1.83 57.67 20.49
N VAL A 6 1.06 56.60 20.45
CA VAL A 6 1.48 55.31 21.00
C VAL A 6 2.59 54.81 20.08
N HIS A 7 3.83 55.23 20.37
CA HIS A 7 5.03 54.74 19.72
C HIS A 7 5.23 53.27 20.12
N LEU A 8 4.53 52.36 19.44
CA LEU A 8 4.81 50.91 19.45
C LEU A 8 6.25 50.59 18.96
N ASP A 9 6.99 51.60 18.49
CA ASP A 9 8.34 51.51 17.98
C ASP A 9 9.40 51.14 19.04
N HIS A 10 9.14 51.34 20.33
CA HIS A 10 10.16 51.11 21.36
C HIS A 10 10.29 49.67 21.88
N HIS A 11 9.31 48.80 21.63
CA HIS A 11 9.32 47.45 22.22
C HIS A 11 9.71 46.32 21.28
N ILE A 12 9.75 46.56 19.96
CA ILE A 12 10.20 45.57 18.97
C ILE A 12 11.26 46.22 18.09
N ALA A 13 12.52 45.97 18.41
CA ALA A 13 13.67 46.41 17.62
C ALA A 13 13.75 45.62 16.31
N LEU A 14 12.96 46.01 15.31
CA LEU A 14 13.14 45.52 13.94
C LEU A 14 14.44 46.13 13.36
N PRO A 15 15.28 45.34 12.67
CA PRO A 15 16.55 45.83 12.15
C PRO A 15 16.32 46.98 11.17
N GLN A 16 17.03 48.08 11.39
CA GLN A 16 16.96 49.26 10.52
C GLN A 16 17.77 48.99 9.25
N LEU A 17 17.09 48.56 8.18
CA LEU A 17 17.74 48.38 6.88
C LEU A 17 17.83 49.73 6.14
N PRO A 18 19.03 50.17 5.72
CA PRO A 18 19.24 51.25 4.77
C PRO A 18 18.50 50.98 3.46
N ARG A 19 18.11 52.05 2.74
CA ARG A 19 17.29 51.98 1.51
C ARG A 19 17.86 51.01 0.47
N TYR A 20 19.18 51.00 0.28
CA TYR A 20 19.88 50.11 -0.65
C TYR A 20 19.79 48.64 -0.23
N GLN A 21 19.99 48.34 1.06
CA GLN A 21 19.87 46.98 1.59
C GLN A 21 18.43 46.48 1.54
N ALA A 22 17.44 47.36 1.75
CA ALA A 22 16.02 47.02 1.60
C ALA A 22 15.66 46.69 0.13
N GLN A 23 16.19 47.43 -0.84
CA GLN A 23 16.00 47.14 -2.27
C GLN A 23 16.60 45.79 -2.66
N ILE A 24 17.83 45.50 -2.20
CA ILE A 24 18.47 44.19 -2.43
C ILE A 24 17.66 43.07 -1.79
N LEU A 25 17.21 43.25 -0.53
CA LEU A 25 16.41 42.25 0.16
C LEU A 25 15.09 41.98 -0.56
N VAL A 26 14.38 43.01 -1.01
CA VAL A 26 13.14 42.86 -1.79
C VAL A 26 13.41 42.15 -3.11
N GLY A 27 14.52 42.49 -3.81
CA GLY A 27 14.94 41.81 -5.04
C GLY A 27 15.26 40.33 -4.81
N LEU A 28 15.99 39.99 -3.74
CA LEU A 28 16.30 38.62 -3.36
C LEU A 28 15.04 37.83 -3.00
N VAL A 29 14.15 38.40 -2.18
CA VAL A 29 12.87 37.78 -1.83
C VAL A 29 12.04 37.55 -3.09
N ALA A 30 11.91 38.54 -3.98
CA ALA A 30 11.19 38.38 -5.24
C ALA A 30 11.79 37.29 -6.13
N PHE A 31 13.11 37.18 -6.21
CA PHE A 31 13.82 36.13 -6.95
C PHE A 31 13.55 34.73 -6.35
N PHE A 32 13.66 34.59 -5.03
CA PHE A 32 13.34 33.32 -4.35
C PHE A 32 11.86 32.95 -4.49
N CYS A 33 10.95 33.92 -4.41
CA CYS A 33 9.52 33.71 -4.66
C CYS A 33 9.26 33.25 -6.10
N PHE A 34 9.92 33.86 -7.09
CA PHE A 34 9.82 33.46 -8.49
C PHE A 34 10.36 32.03 -8.71
N GLY A 35 11.54 31.72 -8.16
CA GLY A 35 12.13 30.37 -8.22
C GLY A 35 11.23 29.32 -7.58
N ASN A 36 10.69 29.60 -6.38
CA ASN A 36 9.76 28.68 -5.69
C ASN A 36 8.42 28.51 -6.43
N SER A 37 7.98 29.52 -7.19
CA SER A 37 6.76 29.44 -8.00
C SER A 37 6.97 28.72 -9.34
N TYR A 38 8.20 28.60 -9.84
CA TYR A 38 8.50 28.06 -11.16
C TYR A 38 8.29 26.54 -11.23
N ASP A 39 8.74 25.79 -10.21
CA ASP A 39 8.67 24.31 -10.21
C ASP A 39 7.27 23.74 -9.94
N GLY A 40 6.28 24.57 -9.57
CA GLY A 40 4.86 24.20 -9.64
C GLY A 40 4.38 23.04 -8.75
N ASP A 41 5.22 22.44 -7.91
CA ASP A 41 4.87 21.41 -6.92
C ASP A 41 4.16 22.02 -5.69
N PHE A 42 3.09 22.76 -5.97
CA PHE A 42 2.10 23.15 -4.99
C PHE A 42 1.14 21.96 -4.80
N VAL A 43 1.26 21.26 -3.68
CA VAL A 43 0.29 20.24 -3.27
C VAL A 43 -1.01 20.96 -2.90
N PHE A 44 -1.84 21.21 -3.91
CA PHE A 44 -3.23 21.63 -3.70
C PHE A 44 -4.11 20.39 -3.69
N ASP A 45 -5.08 20.39 -2.78
CA ASP A 45 -6.17 19.41 -2.80
C ASP A 45 -7.06 19.55 -4.06
N ASP A 46 -6.95 20.65 -4.83
CA ASP A 46 -7.68 20.88 -6.08
C ASP A 46 -6.83 20.63 -7.32
N SER A 47 -6.76 19.36 -7.70
CA SER A 47 -6.04 18.87 -8.88
C SER A 47 -6.53 19.53 -10.19
N GLU A 48 -7.81 19.91 -10.29
CA GLU A 48 -8.37 20.56 -11.49
C GLU A 48 -7.84 21.98 -11.73
N ALA A 49 -7.55 22.74 -10.67
CA ALA A 49 -6.99 24.09 -10.79
C ALA A 49 -5.58 24.08 -11.40
N VAL A 50 -4.84 23.01 -11.13
CA VAL A 50 -3.48 22.78 -11.62
C VAL A 50 -3.44 22.48 -13.12
N VAL A 51 -4.50 21.89 -13.70
CA VAL A 51 -4.47 21.40 -15.08
C VAL A 51 -4.85 22.47 -16.11
N ASN A 52 -5.83 23.35 -15.80
CA ASN A 52 -6.51 24.12 -16.86
C ASN A 52 -6.13 25.60 -17.00
N ASN A 53 -5.54 26.25 -15.99
CA ASN A 53 -4.94 27.58 -16.13
C ASN A 53 -4.19 27.96 -14.84
N LYS A 54 -3.01 27.37 -14.64
CA LYS A 54 -2.22 27.47 -13.39
C LYS A 54 -2.16 28.90 -12.87
N THR A 55 -1.55 29.81 -13.63
CA THR A 55 -1.18 31.14 -13.14
C THR A 55 -2.37 32.02 -12.77
N VAL A 56 -3.43 32.09 -13.59
CA VAL A 56 -4.58 32.98 -13.33
C VAL A 56 -5.38 32.50 -12.13
N ASN A 57 -5.68 31.19 -12.04
CA ASN A 57 -6.42 30.63 -10.92
C ASN A 57 -5.61 30.71 -9.62
N TYR A 58 -4.29 30.51 -9.65
CA TYR A 58 -3.43 30.72 -8.48
C TYR A 58 -3.49 32.16 -7.95
N ASN A 59 -3.34 33.13 -8.83
CA ASN A 59 -3.44 34.54 -8.44
C ASN A 59 -4.83 34.90 -7.89
N TYR A 60 -5.87 34.22 -8.37
CA TYR A 60 -7.24 34.45 -7.90
C TYR A 60 -7.43 34.00 -6.47
N TYR A 61 -6.76 32.94 -6.04
CA TYR A 61 -6.76 32.56 -4.63
C TYR A 61 -6.12 33.63 -3.73
N TYR A 62 -5.06 34.32 -4.18
CA TYR A 62 -4.50 35.45 -3.41
C TYR A 62 -5.47 36.63 -3.31
N SER A 63 -6.14 36.97 -4.42
CA SER A 63 -7.19 38.00 -4.43
C SER A 63 -8.34 37.64 -3.48
N LEU A 64 -8.77 36.38 -3.52
CA LEU A 64 -9.82 35.87 -2.65
C LEU A 64 -9.39 35.89 -1.18
N ASN A 65 -8.16 35.50 -0.87
CA ASN A 65 -7.60 35.55 0.48
C ASN A 65 -7.58 37.00 1.01
N ALA A 66 -7.11 37.95 0.20
CA ALA A 66 -7.16 39.37 0.53
C ALA A 66 -8.61 39.87 0.74
N TRP A 67 -9.54 39.43 -0.10
CA TRP A 67 -10.96 39.76 0.06
C TRP A 67 -11.55 39.22 1.35
N LEU A 68 -11.20 37.99 1.76
CA LEU A 68 -11.66 37.39 3.01
C LEU A 68 -11.13 38.12 4.25
N LEU A 69 -9.94 38.72 4.17
CA LEU A 69 -9.41 39.60 5.22
C LEU A 69 -10.21 40.91 5.34
N LEU A 70 -10.60 41.51 4.20
CA LEU A 70 -11.38 42.75 4.16
C LEU A 70 -12.84 42.51 4.57
N CYS A 71 -13.43 41.45 4.04
CA CYS A 71 -14.84 41.12 4.15
C CYS A 71 -14.99 39.63 4.49
N PRO A 72 -15.02 39.25 5.78
CA PRO A 72 -15.21 37.87 6.23
C PRO A 72 -16.68 37.43 6.09
N TRP A 73 -17.29 37.75 4.95
CA TRP A 73 -18.68 37.39 4.67
C TRP A 73 -18.82 35.93 4.23
N TRP A 74 -17.86 35.47 3.45
CA TRP A 74 -17.88 34.19 2.74
C TRP A 74 -16.88 33.22 3.37
N LEU A 75 -17.18 32.74 4.58
CA LEU A 75 -16.27 31.90 5.39
C LEU A 75 -16.65 30.41 5.29
N CYS A 76 -15.70 29.55 4.95
CA CYS A 76 -15.85 28.10 4.91
C CYS A 76 -14.79 27.41 5.78
N PHE A 77 -15.16 26.35 6.50
CA PHE A 77 -14.21 25.59 7.32
C PHE A 77 -13.18 24.84 6.45
N ASP A 78 -13.53 24.51 5.20
CA ASP A 78 -12.67 23.82 4.25
C ASP A 78 -12.85 24.39 2.83
N TRP A 79 -11.74 24.80 2.22
CA TRP A 79 -11.67 25.41 0.88
C TRP A 79 -11.16 24.46 -0.21
N SER A 80 -11.05 23.17 0.09
CA SER A 80 -10.55 22.16 -0.86
C SER A 80 -11.64 21.58 -1.77
N MET A 81 -11.22 20.76 -2.75
CA MET A 81 -12.08 19.86 -3.53
C MET A 81 -13.23 20.54 -4.30
N GLY A 82 -12.89 21.57 -5.07
CA GLY A 82 -13.77 22.25 -6.02
C GLY A 82 -14.55 23.40 -5.40
N CYS A 83 -14.11 23.90 -4.24
CA CYS A 83 -14.80 24.97 -3.50
C CYS A 83 -14.91 26.26 -4.33
N VAL A 84 -13.85 26.61 -5.05
CA VAL A 84 -13.75 27.83 -5.86
C VAL A 84 -13.85 27.48 -7.35
N PRO A 85 -14.86 27.98 -8.08
CA PRO A 85 -14.99 27.71 -9.51
C PRO A 85 -13.79 28.24 -10.29
N LEU A 86 -13.28 27.46 -11.23
CA LEU A 86 -12.14 27.87 -12.06
C LEU A 86 -12.53 29.00 -13.03
N ILE A 87 -11.61 29.94 -13.22
CA ILE A 87 -11.68 30.95 -14.28
C ILE A 87 -11.27 30.27 -15.59
N LYS A 88 -12.25 30.11 -16.50
CA LYS A 88 -12.06 29.45 -17.80
C LYS A 88 -12.01 30.43 -18.98
N SER A 89 -12.47 31.67 -18.79
CA SER A 89 -12.56 32.69 -19.84
C SER A 89 -11.92 34.01 -19.38
N VAL A 90 -11.35 34.75 -20.33
CA VAL A 90 -10.78 36.09 -20.11
C VAL A 90 -11.87 37.14 -19.84
N GLY A 91 -13.12 36.85 -20.23
CA GLY A 91 -14.27 37.74 -19.98
C GLY A 91 -14.86 37.63 -18.56
N ASP A 92 -14.23 36.88 -17.65
CA ASP A 92 -14.73 36.71 -16.29
C ASP A 92 -14.41 37.94 -15.43
N CYS A 93 -15.43 38.57 -14.83
CA CYS A 93 -15.29 39.75 -13.98
C CYS A 93 -14.32 39.53 -12.80
N ARG A 94 -14.11 38.27 -12.38
CA ARG A 94 -13.17 37.91 -11.31
C ARG A 94 -11.73 38.30 -11.63
N ILE A 95 -11.38 38.43 -12.91
CA ILE A 95 -10.05 38.90 -13.34
C ILE A 95 -9.81 40.35 -12.91
N ILE A 96 -10.86 41.19 -12.82
CA ILE A 96 -10.72 42.57 -12.35
C ILE A 96 -10.17 42.59 -10.92
N SER A 97 -10.60 41.66 -10.06
CA SER A 97 -10.09 41.56 -8.69
C SER A 97 -8.58 41.26 -8.64
N LEU A 98 -8.07 40.49 -9.61
CA LEU A 98 -6.64 40.21 -9.75
C LEU A 98 -5.86 41.46 -10.09
N VAL A 99 -6.36 42.21 -11.08
CA VAL A 99 -5.72 43.43 -11.55
C VAL A 99 -5.68 44.46 -10.42
N VAL A 100 -6.80 44.62 -9.70
CA VAL A 100 -6.87 45.53 -8.54
C VAL A 100 -5.89 45.10 -7.45
N LEU A 101 -5.83 43.81 -7.09
CA LEU A 101 -4.90 43.30 -6.09
C LEU A 101 -3.45 43.65 -6.46
N TRP A 102 -3.04 43.36 -7.70
CA TRP A 102 -1.68 43.60 -8.14
C TRP A 102 -1.34 45.09 -8.26
N ILE A 103 -2.28 45.93 -8.69
CA ILE A 103 -2.10 47.39 -8.67
C ILE A 103 -1.87 47.88 -7.24
N CYS A 104 -2.68 47.41 -6.27
CA CYS A 104 -2.51 47.77 -4.86
C CYS A 104 -1.17 47.28 -4.30
N LEU A 105 -0.77 46.05 -4.58
CA LEU A 105 0.52 45.50 -4.12
C LEU A 105 1.71 46.24 -4.72
N ILE A 106 1.70 46.51 -6.03
CA ILE A 106 2.74 47.29 -6.70
C ILE A 106 2.78 48.71 -6.15
N GLY A 107 1.63 49.33 -5.90
CA GLY A 107 1.54 50.65 -5.25
C GLY A 107 2.16 50.66 -3.85
N LEU A 108 1.85 49.66 -3.01
CA LEU A 108 2.41 49.53 -1.67
C LEU A 108 3.93 49.27 -1.69
N ILE A 109 4.41 48.43 -2.62
CA ILE A 109 5.84 48.15 -2.80
C ILE A 109 6.56 49.40 -3.29
N SER A 110 6.02 50.09 -4.29
CA SER A 110 6.56 51.36 -4.80
C SER A 110 6.63 52.40 -3.68
N GLN A 111 5.58 52.53 -2.88
CA GLN A 111 5.56 53.44 -1.74
C GLN A 111 6.57 53.04 -0.66
N ALA A 112 6.77 51.75 -0.40
CA ALA A 112 7.79 51.27 0.54
C ALA A 112 9.23 51.54 0.07
N LEU A 113 9.49 51.45 -1.24
CA LEU A 113 10.82 51.65 -1.84
C LEU A 113 11.15 53.12 -2.12
N CYS A 114 10.13 53.94 -2.40
CA CYS A 114 10.27 55.34 -2.81
C CYS A 114 10.04 56.35 -1.69
N SER A 115 9.36 55.99 -0.60
CA SER A 115 9.11 56.93 0.50
C SER A 115 10.38 57.23 1.30
N GLU A 116 10.69 58.52 1.47
CA GLU A 116 11.78 59.00 2.34
C GLU A 116 11.42 58.91 3.83
N ASP A 117 10.14 58.75 4.13
CA ASP A 117 9.57 58.79 5.48
C ASP A 117 9.79 57.45 6.20
N ASN A 118 10.74 57.40 7.14
CA ASN A 118 11.09 56.18 7.87
C ASN A 118 9.88 55.56 8.59
N HIS A 119 8.93 56.37 9.06
CA HIS A 119 7.73 55.90 9.74
C HIS A 119 6.77 55.17 8.79
N LYS A 120 6.51 55.71 7.59
CA LYS A 120 5.66 55.07 6.57
C LYS A 120 6.25 53.73 6.12
N ARG A 121 7.57 53.67 5.94
CA ARG A 121 8.27 52.43 5.58
C ARG A 121 8.17 51.36 6.67
N ARG A 122 8.25 51.74 7.96
CA ARG A 122 8.06 50.83 9.10
C ARG A 122 6.65 50.24 9.13
N THR A 123 5.62 51.06 8.93
CA THR A 123 4.22 50.61 8.92
C THR A 123 3.96 49.61 7.80
N ILE A 124 4.47 49.87 6.58
CA ILE A 124 4.31 48.94 5.44
C ILE A 124 5.11 47.63 5.67
N THR A 125 6.29 47.70 6.29
CA THR A 125 7.07 46.50 6.59
C THR A 125 6.37 45.60 7.63
N ARG A 126 5.77 46.19 8.68
CA ARG A 126 4.98 45.47 9.70
C ARG A 126 3.69 44.86 9.18
N LEU A 127 3.24 45.30 8.01
CA LEU A 127 2.04 44.80 7.31
C LEU A 127 2.35 43.54 6.49
N VAL A 128 3.54 43.48 5.88
CA VAL A 128 3.96 42.35 5.05
C VAL A 128 4.41 41.14 5.90
N ILE A 129 5.07 41.38 7.04
CA ILE A 129 5.59 40.31 7.91
C ILE A 129 4.49 39.31 8.34
N PRO A 130 3.30 39.74 8.84
CA PRO A 130 2.23 38.82 9.22
C PRO A 130 1.61 38.05 8.05
N PHE A 131 1.75 38.56 6.83
CA PHE A 131 1.25 37.93 5.60
C PHE A 131 2.21 36.85 5.05
N LEU A 132 3.50 36.93 5.38
CA LEU A 132 4.51 36.00 4.85
C LEU A 132 4.23 34.53 5.19
N PRO A 133 3.88 34.14 6.43
CA PRO A 133 3.52 32.74 6.73
C PRO A 133 2.25 32.28 6.02
N ALA A 134 1.32 33.19 5.74
CA ALA A 134 0.07 32.90 5.04
C ALA A 134 0.20 32.83 3.51
N SER A 135 1.23 33.47 2.97
CA SER A 135 1.48 33.57 1.52
C SER A 135 2.03 32.29 0.89
N ASN A 136 2.38 31.28 1.70
CA ASN A 136 3.07 30.05 1.27
C ASN A 136 4.40 30.30 0.51
N LEU A 137 4.98 31.50 0.59
CA LEU A 137 6.23 31.87 -0.10
C LEU A 137 7.47 31.20 0.53
N PHE A 138 7.48 31.07 1.86
CA PHE A 138 8.59 30.48 2.63
C PHE A 138 8.31 29.04 3.09
N PHE A 139 7.07 28.74 3.47
CA PHE A 139 6.65 27.41 3.94
C PHE A 139 5.44 26.96 3.12
N ARG A 140 5.59 25.84 2.40
CA ARG A 140 4.51 25.28 1.59
C ARG A 140 3.53 24.54 2.50
N VAL A 141 2.46 25.21 2.91
CA VAL A 141 1.31 24.57 3.54
C VAL A 141 0.32 24.23 2.42
N GLY A 142 -0.08 22.96 2.29
CA GLY A 142 -0.93 22.45 1.19
C GLY A 142 -2.36 23.03 1.11
N PHE A 143 -2.64 24.14 1.79
CA PHE A 143 -3.90 24.87 1.77
C PHE A 143 -3.59 26.36 1.60
N VAL A 144 -3.94 26.96 0.45
CA VAL A 144 -3.73 28.40 0.18
C VAL A 144 -4.78 29.29 0.84
N ILE A 145 -5.99 28.75 1.03
CA ILE A 145 -7.06 29.44 1.75
C ILE A 145 -7.50 28.54 2.90
N ALA A 146 -7.29 29.02 4.12
CA ALA A 146 -7.83 28.42 5.32
C ALA A 146 -8.03 29.51 6.36
N GLU A 147 -9.16 29.50 7.06
CA GLU A 147 -9.49 30.51 8.06
C GLU A 147 -8.40 30.62 9.14
N ARG A 148 -7.82 29.47 9.54
CA ARG A 148 -6.72 29.41 10.53
C ARG A 148 -5.43 30.10 10.08
N VAL A 149 -5.24 30.28 8.77
CA VAL A 149 -4.07 30.95 8.20
C VAL A 149 -4.25 32.48 8.22
N LEU A 150 -5.49 32.96 8.34
CA LEU A 150 -5.82 34.40 8.36
C LEU A 150 -5.54 35.08 9.70
N TYR A 151 -5.37 34.34 10.80
CA TYR A 151 -5.21 34.93 12.14
C TYR A 151 -3.99 35.84 12.27
N LEU A 152 -2.87 35.46 11.67
CA LEU A 152 -1.66 36.29 11.73
C LEU A 152 -1.79 37.48 10.78
N SER A 153 -2.27 37.26 9.56
CA SER A 153 -2.52 38.30 8.56
C SER A 153 -3.53 39.37 9.02
N SER A 154 -4.51 38.99 9.85
CA SER A 154 -5.52 39.92 10.36
C SER A 154 -4.94 40.99 11.28
N ALA A 155 -3.86 40.71 12.01
CA ALA A 155 -3.16 41.71 12.81
C ALA A 155 -2.60 42.85 11.94
N GLY A 156 -2.00 42.50 10.79
CA GLY A 156 -1.54 43.48 9.80
C GLY A 156 -2.69 44.31 9.23
N TYR A 157 -3.82 43.66 8.93
CA TYR A 157 -5.03 44.34 8.45
C TYR A 157 -5.59 45.34 9.47
N CYS A 158 -5.70 44.97 10.76
CA CYS A 158 -6.17 45.88 11.80
C CYS A 158 -5.31 47.15 11.88
N ILE A 159 -3.99 47.02 11.76
CA ILE A 159 -3.07 48.16 11.76
C ILE A 159 -3.34 49.10 10.56
N ILE A 160 -3.57 48.56 9.36
CA ILE A 160 -3.92 49.36 8.16
C ILE A 160 -5.21 50.13 8.40
N VAL A 161 -6.25 49.44 8.85
CA VAL A 161 -7.59 50.02 9.02
C VAL A 161 -7.54 51.15 10.06
N THR A 162 -6.85 50.94 11.18
CA THR A 162 -6.70 51.97 12.21
C THR A 162 -5.93 53.19 11.68
N HIS A 163 -4.84 53.01 10.95
CA HIS A 163 -4.09 54.13 10.36
C HIS A 163 -4.90 54.85 9.27
N GLY A 164 -5.62 54.12 8.42
CA GLY A 164 -6.47 54.68 7.38
C GLY A 164 -7.61 55.51 7.95
N ILE A 165 -8.31 55.00 8.97
CA ILE A 165 -9.37 55.73 9.67
C ILE A 165 -8.79 56.95 10.39
N SER A 166 -7.63 56.83 11.02
CA SER A 166 -6.94 57.95 11.69
C SER A 166 -6.60 59.07 10.70
N GLY A 167 -6.05 58.72 9.54
CA GLY A 167 -5.76 59.66 8.45
C GLY A 167 -7.02 60.35 7.93
N LEU A 168 -8.10 59.59 7.71
CA LEU A 168 -9.40 60.13 7.29
C LEU A 168 -10.01 61.05 8.37
N CYS A 169 -9.90 60.71 9.65
CA CYS A 169 -10.34 61.55 10.76
C CYS A 169 -9.55 62.88 10.82
N TYR A 170 -8.27 62.84 10.48
CA TYR A 170 -7.40 64.01 10.44
C TYR A 170 -7.78 64.94 9.28
N GLN A 171 -8.02 64.38 8.09
CA GLN A 171 -8.32 65.14 6.88
C GLN A 171 -9.77 65.67 6.86
N PHE A 172 -10.73 64.92 7.41
CA PHE A 172 -12.15 65.25 7.39
C PHE A 172 -12.74 65.45 8.81
N LYS A 173 -12.29 66.50 9.52
CA LYS A 173 -12.68 66.79 10.92
C LYS A 173 -14.20 66.85 11.15
N ASN A 174 -14.96 67.41 10.20
CA ASN A 174 -16.41 67.56 10.33
C ASN A 174 -17.16 66.22 10.29
N TYR A 175 -16.61 65.20 9.65
CA TYR A 175 -17.22 63.88 9.51
C TYR A 175 -16.72 62.88 10.56
N LYS A 176 -15.85 63.29 11.48
CA LYS A 176 -15.25 62.40 12.50
C LYS A 176 -16.30 61.61 13.29
N LYS A 177 -17.39 62.26 13.73
CA LYS A 177 -18.47 61.58 14.48
C LYS A 177 -19.18 60.53 13.64
N VAL A 178 -19.44 60.84 12.36
CA VAL A 178 -20.07 59.91 11.41
C VAL A 178 -19.13 58.73 11.13
N LEU A 179 -17.84 58.99 10.94
CA LEU A 179 -16.84 57.95 10.72
C LEU A 179 -16.69 57.05 11.94
N CYS A 180 -16.65 57.61 13.16
CA CYS A 180 -16.64 56.82 14.39
C CYS A 180 -17.91 55.97 14.54
N ALA A 181 -19.10 56.53 14.25
CA ALA A 181 -20.35 55.78 14.28
C ALA A 181 -20.36 54.63 13.25
N ALA A 182 -19.84 54.88 12.04
CA ALA A 182 -19.71 53.84 11.01
C ALA A 182 -18.76 52.71 11.42
N VAL A 183 -17.62 53.05 12.05
CA VAL A 183 -16.68 52.06 12.58
C VAL A 183 -17.29 51.24 13.72
N LEU A 184 -18.02 51.89 14.64
CA LEU A 184 -18.74 51.19 15.71
C LEU A 184 -19.82 50.26 15.14
N ALA A 185 -20.59 50.71 14.15
CA ALA A 185 -21.58 49.88 13.48
C ALA A 185 -20.93 48.67 12.79
N LEU A 186 -19.80 48.86 12.10
CA LEU A 186 -19.03 47.79 11.49
C LEU A 186 -18.51 46.78 12.53
N LEU A 187 -18.04 47.25 13.68
CA LEU A 187 -17.62 46.38 14.79
C LEU A 187 -18.80 45.58 15.34
N CYS A 188 -19.95 46.20 15.58
CA CYS A 188 -21.16 45.50 16.01
C CYS A 188 -21.59 44.41 15.02
N VAL A 189 -21.57 44.70 13.72
CA VAL A 189 -21.86 43.71 12.68
C VAL A 189 -20.87 42.54 12.74
N ASN A 190 -19.57 42.80 12.88
CA ASN A 190 -18.56 41.75 12.98
C ASN A 190 -18.69 40.91 14.26
N VAL A 191 -19.06 41.52 15.39
CA VAL A 191 -19.35 40.80 16.65
C VAL A 191 -20.55 39.87 16.48
N ILE A 192 -21.66 40.37 15.92
CA ILE A 192 -22.83 39.53 15.62
C ILE A 192 -22.45 38.37 14.71
N ARG A 193 -21.67 38.62 13.66
CA ARG A 193 -21.16 37.57 12.77
C ARG A 193 -20.27 36.56 13.49
N CYS A 194 -19.42 37.01 14.40
CA CYS A 194 -18.59 36.13 15.21
C CYS A 194 -19.44 35.19 16.08
N ILE A 195 -20.51 35.70 16.68
CA ILE A 195 -21.47 34.91 17.47
C ILE A 195 -22.19 33.89 16.59
N LEU A 196 -22.71 34.32 15.43
CA LEU A 196 -23.37 33.42 14.46
C LEU A 196 -22.41 32.34 13.95
N ARG A 197 -21.18 32.71 13.61
CA ARG A 197 -20.15 31.76 13.17
C ARG A 197 -19.84 30.77 14.28
N SER A 198 -19.60 31.24 15.51
CA SER A 198 -19.36 30.37 16.67
C SER A 198 -20.52 29.42 16.94
N SER A 199 -21.77 29.84 16.68
CA SER A 199 -22.93 28.95 16.75
C SER A 199 -22.86 27.84 15.70
N GLN A 200 -22.47 28.13 14.45
CA GLN A 200 -22.37 27.14 13.38
C GLN A 200 -21.37 26.02 13.69
N TRP A 201 -20.31 26.32 14.46
CA TRP A 201 -19.31 25.34 14.88
C TRP A 201 -19.77 24.42 16.02
N ARG A 202 -20.95 24.66 16.62
CA ARG A 202 -21.45 23.86 17.75
C ARG A 202 -21.92 22.46 17.36
N SER A 203 -22.37 22.27 16.11
CA SER A 203 -22.81 20.97 15.62
C SER A 203 -22.33 20.72 14.21
N GLU A 204 -22.03 19.45 13.90
CA GLU A 204 -21.57 19.05 12.57
C GLU A 204 -22.61 19.38 11.47
N GLU A 205 -23.90 19.20 11.76
CA GLU A 205 -24.98 19.51 10.82
C GLU A 205 -24.99 21.00 10.46
N GLN A 206 -24.90 21.89 11.45
CA GLN A 206 -24.88 23.34 11.22
C GLN A 206 -23.58 23.76 10.50
N LEU A 207 -22.45 23.15 10.87
CA LEU A 207 -21.16 23.41 10.25
C LEU A 207 -21.21 23.08 8.76
N PHE A 208 -21.62 21.86 8.40
CA PHE A 208 -21.68 21.44 7.00
C PHE A 208 -22.78 22.15 6.20
N LYS A 209 -23.94 22.44 6.81
CA LYS A 209 -24.99 23.23 6.16
C LYS A 209 -24.53 24.65 5.83
N SER A 210 -23.80 25.28 6.76
CA SER A 210 -23.19 26.60 6.51
C SER A 210 -22.11 26.55 5.43
N ALA A 211 -21.37 25.44 5.33
CA ALA A 211 -20.37 25.26 4.29
C ALA A 211 -21.00 25.03 2.91
N LEU A 212 -22.12 24.30 2.81
CA LEU A 212 -22.84 24.11 1.55
C LEU A 212 -23.37 25.41 0.96
N SER A 213 -23.79 26.38 1.79
CA SER A 213 -24.24 27.68 1.29
C SER A 213 -23.10 28.56 0.77
N VAL A 214 -21.86 28.26 1.19
CA VAL A 214 -20.65 29.00 0.81
C VAL A 214 -19.96 28.33 -0.39
N CYS A 215 -19.73 27.03 -0.30
CA CYS A 215 -19.11 26.22 -1.34
C CYS A 215 -20.01 25.03 -1.73
N PRO A 216 -20.99 25.23 -2.62
CA PRO A 216 -21.93 24.19 -3.02
C PRO A 216 -21.29 23.08 -3.87
N LEU A 217 -20.05 23.24 -4.34
CA LEU A 217 -19.35 22.26 -5.17
C LEU A 217 -18.32 21.43 -4.39
N ASN A 218 -18.10 21.74 -3.11
CA ASN A 218 -17.06 21.09 -2.30
C ASN A 218 -17.39 19.62 -2.02
N ALA A 219 -16.57 18.72 -2.57
CA ALA A 219 -16.80 17.28 -2.47
C ALA A 219 -16.71 16.75 -1.03
N LYS A 220 -15.80 17.28 -0.20
CA LYS A 220 -15.65 16.87 1.21
C LYS A 220 -16.87 17.27 2.06
N VAL A 221 -17.45 18.44 1.79
CA VAL A 221 -18.66 18.89 2.48
C VAL A 221 -19.82 17.96 2.14
N HIS A 222 -20.06 17.70 0.86
CA HIS A 222 -21.09 16.75 0.42
C HIS A 222 -20.88 15.35 1.00
N TYR A 223 -19.63 14.85 1.04
CA TYR A 223 -19.30 13.58 1.67
C TYR A 223 -19.68 13.55 3.15
N SER A 224 -19.36 14.62 3.89
CA SER A 224 -19.59 14.69 5.33
C SER A 224 -21.08 14.79 5.66
N VAL A 225 -21.84 15.57 4.88
CA VAL A 225 -23.31 15.60 4.97
C VAL A 225 -23.92 14.24 4.64
N GLY A 226 -23.43 13.59 3.58
CA GLY A 226 -23.86 12.24 3.20
C GLY A 226 -23.59 11.21 4.29
N LYS A 227 -22.45 11.32 4.97
CA LYS A 227 -22.11 10.47 6.12
C LYS A 227 -23.06 10.68 7.29
N ASN A 228 -23.28 11.93 7.70
CA ASN A 228 -24.17 12.22 8.82
C ASN A 228 -25.61 11.76 8.53
N LEU A 229 -26.10 11.93 7.30
CA LEU A 229 -27.41 11.41 6.90
C LEU A 229 -27.47 9.88 6.88
N ALA A 230 -26.40 9.21 6.45
CA ALA A 230 -26.33 7.74 6.47
C ALA A 230 -26.33 7.20 7.92
N ASP A 231 -25.61 7.86 8.82
CA ASP A 231 -25.53 7.52 10.25
C ASP A 231 -26.88 7.75 10.96
N GLN A 232 -27.65 8.76 10.52
CA GLN A 232 -29.03 9.00 10.96
C GLN A 232 -30.07 8.03 10.33
N GLY A 233 -29.65 7.15 9.43
CA GLY A 233 -30.53 6.20 8.74
C GLY A 233 -31.26 6.76 7.51
N ASN A 234 -31.08 8.04 7.15
CA ASN A 234 -31.63 8.64 5.94
C ASN A 234 -30.74 8.33 4.71
N GLN A 235 -30.71 7.05 4.35
CA GLN A 235 -29.84 6.54 3.30
C GLN A 235 -30.18 7.07 1.90
N THR A 236 -31.44 7.41 1.61
CA THR A 236 -31.86 7.95 0.31
C THR A 236 -31.25 9.32 0.06
N SER A 237 -31.29 10.20 1.07
CA SER A 237 -30.70 11.54 0.97
C SER A 237 -29.17 11.45 0.93
N ALA A 238 -28.59 10.52 1.69
CA ALA A 238 -27.15 10.26 1.67
C ALA A 238 -26.62 9.92 0.27
N ILE A 239 -27.35 9.11 -0.53
CA ILE A 239 -26.94 8.81 -1.91
C ILE A 239 -26.80 10.08 -2.76
N LYS A 240 -27.74 11.02 -2.64
CA LYS A 240 -27.69 12.27 -3.41
C LYS A 240 -26.41 13.04 -3.10
N TYR A 241 -26.12 13.23 -1.81
CA TYR A 241 -24.90 13.93 -1.37
C TYR A 241 -23.62 13.16 -1.72
N TYR A 242 -23.60 11.83 -1.60
CA TYR A 242 -22.45 11.05 -2.03
C TYR A 242 -22.20 11.13 -3.53
N ARG A 243 -23.24 11.16 -4.38
CA ARG A 243 -23.08 11.35 -5.82
C ARG A 243 -22.44 12.71 -6.15
N GLU A 244 -22.84 13.77 -5.46
CA GLU A 244 -22.21 15.10 -5.61
C GLU A 244 -20.76 15.12 -5.10
N ALA A 245 -20.46 14.33 -4.07
CA ALA A 245 -19.12 14.20 -3.49
C ALA A 245 -18.14 13.37 -4.33
N VAL A 246 -18.63 12.59 -5.30
CA VAL A 246 -17.77 11.72 -6.09
C VAL A 246 -16.89 12.55 -7.03
N ARG A 247 -15.57 12.41 -6.87
CA ARG A 247 -14.53 12.95 -7.77
C ARG A 247 -13.50 11.84 -8.05
N PRO A 248 -12.75 11.91 -9.17
CA PRO A 248 -11.72 10.92 -9.48
C PRO A 248 -10.72 10.72 -8.33
N ASP A 249 -10.16 11.77 -7.77
CA ASP A 249 -9.18 11.71 -6.67
C ASP A 249 -9.78 11.34 -5.30
N PHE A 250 -11.10 11.34 -5.13
CA PHE A 250 -11.74 11.14 -3.83
C PHE A 250 -12.28 9.71 -3.60
N ALA A 251 -11.38 8.76 -3.43
CA ALA A 251 -11.72 7.33 -3.27
C ALA A 251 -12.65 7.00 -2.08
N ALA A 252 -12.63 7.79 -1.00
CA ALA A 252 -13.49 7.58 0.16
C ALA A 252 -14.98 7.82 -0.15
N ALA A 253 -15.29 8.83 -0.96
CA ALA A 253 -16.66 9.10 -1.41
C ALA A 253 -17.21 7.95 -2.25
N TRP A 254 -16.42 7.42 -3.18
CA TRP A 254 -16.77 6.24 -3.97
C TRP A 254 -17.08 5.01 -3.10
N MET A 255 -16.25 4.74 -2.09
CA MET A 255 -16.47 3.59 -1.19
C MET A 255 -17.79 3.74 -0.42
N ASN A 256 -18.04 4.90 0.19
CA ASN A 256 -19.26 5.11 0.98
C ASN A 256 -20.52 5.16 0.12
N LEU A 257 -20.43 5.69 -1.12
CA LEU A 257 -21.51 5.56 -2.10
C LEU A 257 -21.84 4.09 -2.36
N GLY A 258 -20.82 3.24 -2.56
CA GLY A 258 -21.00 1.80 -2.74
C GLY A 258 -21.62 1.10 -1.53
N ILE A 259 -21.29 1.53 -0.31
CA ILE A 259 -21.87 0.99 0.93
C ILE A 259 -23.38 1.25 0.97
N VAL A 260 -23.79 2.49 0.69
CA VAL A 260 -25.20 2.87 0.70
C VAL A 260 -25.94 2.24 -0.49
N GLN A 261 -25.35 2.19 -1.68
CA GLN A 261 -25.97 1.48 -2.81
C GLN A 261 -26.21 -0.02 -2.50
N ASN A 262 -25.28 -0.66 -1.79
CA ASN A 262 -25.41 -2.05 -1.36
C ASN A 262 -26.55 -2.26 -0.35
N SER A 263 -26.83 -1.31 0.55
CA SER A 263 -27.99 -1.42 1.46
C SER A 263 -29.32 -1.36 0.72
N PHE A 264 -29.40 -0.61 -0.38
CA PHE A 264 -30.55 -0.59 -1.30
C PHE A 264 -30.57 -1.76 -2.30
N LYS A 265 -29.71 -2.78 -2.14
CA LYS A 265 -29.59 -3.94 -3.05
C LYS A 265 -29.23 -3.56 -4.50
N LYS A 266 -28.71 -2.35 -4.75
CA LYS A 266 -28.21 -1.91 -6.05
C LYS A 266 -26.80 -2.45 -6.28
N PHE A 267 -26.67 -3.76 -6.42
CA PHE A 267 -25.39 -4.44 -6.35
C PHE A 267 -24.43 -4.06 -7.49
N GLU A 268 -24.94 -3.86 -8.70
CA GLU A 268 -24.13 -3.48 -9.86
C GLU A 268 -23.56 -2.06 -9.72
N GLU A 269 -24.39 -1.10 -9.30
CA GLU A 269 -23.93 0.27 -9.01
C GLU A 269 -22.89 0.27 -7.88
N ALA A 270 -23.11 -0.49 -6.81
CA ALA A 270 -22.19 -0.61 -5.69
C ALA A 270 -20.84 -1.20 -6.11
N GLU A 271 -20.84 -2.22 -6.98
CA GLU A 271 -19.63 -2.82 -7.51
C GLU A 271 -18.81 -1.79 -8.31
N ASN A 272 -19.46 -1.04 -9.20
CA ASN A 272 -18.80 0.02 -9.97
C ASN A 272 -18.17 1.08 -9.05
N SER A 273 -18.90 1.51 -8.02
CA SER A 273 -18.41 2.47 -7.04
C SER A 273 -17.16 1.95 -6.29
N TYR A 274 -17.15 0.70 -5.84
CA TYR A 274 -15.97 0.10 -5.21
C TYR A 274 -14.78 -0.03 -6.18
N TRP A 275 -15.02 -0.39 -7.44
CA TRP A 275 -13.96 -0.45 -8.43
C TRP A 275 -13.35 0.92 -8.73
N ASN A 276 -14.16 1.96 -8.81
CA ASN A 276 -13.66 3.32 -8.93
C ASN A 276 -12.84 3.73 -7.70
N ALA A 277 -13.29 3.43 -6.49
CA ALA A 277 -12.50 3.68 -5.28
C ALA A 277 -11.11 2.99 -5.32
N ILE A 278 -11.06 1.73 -5.77
CA ILE A 278 -9.81 0.97 -5.91
C ILE A 278 -8.93 1.50 -7.04
N LYS A 279 -9.53 1.96 -8.15
CA LYS A 279 -8.80 2.56 -9.29
C LYS A 279 -7.97 3.75 -8.82
N PHE A 280 -8.56 4.61 -8.01
CA PHE A 280 -7.92 5.83 -7.52
C PHE A 280 -7.08 5.62 -6.25
N ARG A 281 -7.46 4.67 -5.39
CA ARG A 281 -6.67 4.23 -4.24
C ARG A 281 -6.41 2.73 -4.29
N LYS A 282 -5.31 2.34 -4.96
CA LYS A 282 -4.92 0.93 -5.12
C LYS A 282 -4.83 0.18 -3.77
N LYS A 283 -4.13 0.76 -2.79
CA LYS A 283 -4.04 0.20 -1.43
C LYS A 283 -5.22 0.65 -0.56
N TYR A 284 -6.36 -0.02 -0.70
CA TYR A 284 -7.57 0.29 0.09
C TYR A 284 -8.25 -0.97 0.67
N PRO A 285 -7.76 -1.50 1.81
CA PRO A 285 -8.23 -2.77 2.38
C PRO A 285 -9.73 -2.81 2.66
N ASP A 286 -10.30 -1.73 3.19
CA ASP A 286 -11.74 -1.64 3.52
C ASP A 286 -12.62 -1.76 2.27
N CYS A 287 -12.17 -1.19 1.15
CA CYS A 287 -12.88 -1.27 -0.11
C CYS A 287 -12.86 -2.69 -0.69
N TYR A 288 -11.72 -3.39 -0.60
CA TYR A 288 -11.66 -4.82 -0.96
C TYR A 288 -12.55 -5.66 -0.05
N TYR A 289 -12.57 -5.39 1.25
CA TYR A 289 -13.46 -6.08 2.19
C TYR A 289 -14.94 -5.89 1.80
N ASN A 290 -15.35 -4.66 1.50
CA ASN A 290 -16.73 -4.36 1.09
C ASN A 290 -17.10 -4.96 -0.27
N LEU A 291 -16.18 -4.96 -1.23
CA LEU A 291 -16.36 -5.63 -2.52
C LEU A 291 -16.53 -7.15 -2.33
N GLY A 292 -15.76 -7.79 -1.45
CA GLY A 292 -15.89 -9.21 -1.15
C GLY A 292 -17.23 -9.56 -0.48
N ARG A 293 -17.71 -8.70 0.42
CA ARG A 293 -19.05 -8.82 1.00
C ARG A 293 -20.14 -8.68 -0.06
N LEU A 294 -20.00 -7.72 -0.97
CA LEU A 294 -20.94 -7.50 -2.08
C LEU A 294 -21.00 -8.73 -2.99
N SER A 295 -19.86 -9.23 -3.45
CA SER A 295 -19.80 -10.44 -4.28
C SER A 295 -20.45 -11.64 -3.57
N SER A 296 -20.26 -11.81 -2.26
CA SER A 296 -20.93 -12.91 -1.53
C SER A 296 -22.46 -12.80 -1.43
N ARG A 297 -23.03 -11.61 -1.71
CA ARG A 297 -24.47 -11.32 -1.63
C ARG A 297 -25.13 -11.27 -3.02
N SER A 298 -24.39 -10.83 -4.04
CA SER A 298 -24.85 -10.85 -5.43
C SER A 298 -24.70 -12.25 -6.02
N MET A 299 -25.70 -12.72 -6.79
CA MET A 299 -25.63 -14.00 -7.50
C MET A 299 -24.67 -13.96 -8.71
N HIS A 300 -24.19 -12.76 -9.10
CA HIS A 300 -23.30 -12.51 -10.24
C HIS A 300 -21.81 -12.42 -9.83
N ILE A 301 -21.29 -13.48 -9.19
CA ILE A 301 -19.88 -13.53 -8.71
C ILE A 301 -18.84 -13.65 -9.85
N TRP A 302 -19.28 -13.93 -11.08
CA TRP A 302 -18.37 -14.21 -12.22
C TRP A 302 -17.74 -12.96 -12.87
N LEU A 303 -18.39 -11.80 -12.79
CA LEU A 303 -17.88 -10.52 -13.33
C LEU A 303 -16.65 -10.00 -12.56
N PRO A 304 -16.62 -10.03 -11.21
CA PRO A 304 -15.43 -9.69 -10.44
C PRO A 304 -14.21 -10.54 -10.83
N VAL A 305 -14.35 -11.86 -10.97
CA VAL A 305 -13.25 -12.80 -11.27
C VAL A 305 -12.55 -12.49 -12.60
N LYS A 306 -13.31 -12.13 -13.66
CA LYS A 306 -12.73 -11.70 -14.94
C LYS A 306 -11.96 -10.39 -14.79
N ARG A 307 -12.51 -9.41 -14.07
CA ARG A 307 -11.83 -8.13 -13.79
C ARG A 307 -10.61 -8.29 -12.87
N TRP A 308 -10.60 -9.29 -11.99
CA TRP A 308 -9.46 -9.62 -11.11
C TRP A 308 -8.20 -10.02 -11.88
N LYS A 309 -8.34 -10.67 -13.04
CA LYS A 309 -7.19 -11.06 -13.89
C LYS A 309 -6.35 -9.86 -14.34
N ALA A 310 -6.92 -8.64 -14.36
CA ALA A 310 -6.26 -7.44 -14.85
C ALA A 310 -5.34 -6.73 -13.83
N GLY A 311 -5.27 -7.19 -12.56
CA GLY A 311 -4.36 -6.57 -11.58
C GLY A 311 -4.18 -7.39 -10.31
N PHE A 312 -3.10 -8.17 -10.21
CA PHE A 312 -2.95 -9.12 -9.11
C PHE A 312 -1.61 -9.04 -8.36
N LYS A 313 -1.68 -8.37 -7.20
CA LYS A 313 -0.83 -8.59 -6.00
C LYS A 313 -1.55 -8.17 -4.71
N GLN A 314 -2.56 -7.29 -4.81
CA GLN A 314 -3.32 -6.74 -3.67
C GLN A 314 -4.67 -7.44 -3.41
N THR A 315 -5.11 -8.33 -4.31
CA THR A 315 -6.43 -8.99 -4.31
C THR A 315 -6.50 -10.28 -3.45
N LYS A 316 -5.40 -10.68 -2.80
CA LYS A 316 -5.31 -11.87 -1.93
C LYS A 316 -6.35 -11.84 -0.79
N SER A 317 -6.51 -10.68 -0.14
CA SER A 317 -7.46 -10.49 0.97
C SER A 317 -8.92 -10.66 0.52
N LEU A 318 -9.24 -10.18 -0.69
CA LEU A 318 -10.57 -10.28 -1.29
C LEU A 318 -10.96 -11.75 -1.56
N VAL A 319 -10.08 -12.51 -2.21
CA VAL A 319 -10.30 -13.92 -2.54
C VAL A 319 -10.51 -14.76 -1.28
N PHE A 320 -9.64 -14.59 -0.28
CA PHE A 320 -9.78 -15.27 1.00
C PHE A 320 -11.14 -14.97 1.65
N PHE A 321 -11.55 -13.71 1.65
CA PHE A 321 -12.80 -13.29 2.26
C PHE A 321 -14.03 -13.89 1.55
N VAL A 322 -14.06 -13.88 0.21
CA VAL A 322 -15.15 -14.45 -0.59
C VAL A 322 -15.30 -15.95 -0.31
N ILE A 323 -14.20 -16.70 -0.23
CA ILE A 323 -14.20 -18.13 0.06
C ILE A 323 -14.71 -18.38 1.49
N LYS A 324 -14.14 -17.70 2.49
CA LYS A 324 -14.51 -17.85 3.91
C LYS A 324 -15.98 -17.50 4.19
N HIS A 325 -16.50 -16.46 3.54
CA HIS A 325 -17.89 -16.06 3.73
C HIS A 325 -18.88 -17.00 3.02
N SER A 326 -18.53 -17.48 1.82
CA SER A 326 -19.32 -18.48 1.08
C SER A 326 -19.43 -19.81 1.85
N GLN A 327 -18.39 -20.18 2.59
CA GLN A 327 -18.42 -21.34 3.50
C GLN A 327 -19.42 -21.21 4.65
N LYS A 328 -19.65 -20.00 5.17
CA LYS A 328 -20.57 -19.78 6.31
C LYS A 328 -22.03 -19.91 5.88
N LYS A 329 -22.38 -19.48 4.68
CA LYS A 329 -23.76 -19.46 4.19
C LYS A 329 -24.29 -20.80 3.66
N ARG A 330 -23.47 -21.87 3.60
CA ARG A 330 -23.75 -23.20 3.00
C ARG A 330 -24.23 -23.23 1.53
N CYS A 331 -24.87 -22.18 1.00
CA CYS A 331 -25.54 -22.21 -0.31
C CYS A 331 -24.62 -22.00 -1.53
N ASN A 332 -23.37 -21.56 -1.37
CA ASN A 332 -22.49 -21.22 -2.50
C ASN A 332 -21.14 -21.98 -2.50
N LEU A 333 -21.12 -23.22 -1.99
CA LEU A 333 -19.88 -24.00 -1.85
C LEU A 333 -19.24 -24.37 -3.21
N ALA A 334 -20.04 -24.73 -4.21
CA ALA A 334 -19.53 -25.08 -5.55
C ALA A 334 -18.84 -23.88 -6.25
N GLN A 335 -19.33 -22.67 -6.04
CA GLN A 335 -18.73 -21.45 -6.58
C GLN A 335 -17.44 -21.07 -5.83
N ALA A 336 -17.42 -21.24 -4.50
CA ALA A 336 -16.23 -21.04 -3.68
C ALA A 336 -15.10 -22.01 -4.05
N GLU A 337 -15.44 -23.25 -4.44
CA GLU A 337 -14.50 -24.23 -5.00
C GLU A 337 -13.85 -23.71 -6.29
N MET A 338 -14.65 -23.25 -7.26
CA MET A 338 -14.13 -22.73 -8.52
C MET A 338 -13.21 -21.52 -8.32
N ILE A 339 -13.62 -20.56 -7.49
CA ILE A 339 -12.82 -19.36 -7.19
C ILE A 339 -11.49 -19.74 -6.53
N GLY A 340 -11.51 -20.66 -5.55
CA GLY A 340 -10.29 -21.14 -4.90
C GLY A 340 -9.34 -21.83 -5.88
N LYS A 341 -9.85 -22.66 -6.80
CA LYS A 341 -9.05 -23.33 -7.83
C LYS A 341 -8.40 -22.34 -8.81
N GLU A 342 -9.16 -21.40 -9.35
CA GLU A 342 -8.63 -20.36 -10.24
C GLU A 342 -7.60 -19.46 -9.52
N SER A 343 -7.82 -19.17 -8.24
CA SER A 343 -6.88 -18.36 -7.45
C SER A 343 -5.56 -19.09 -7.17
N LEU A 344 -5.58 -20.41 -6.98
CA LEU A 344 -4.36 -21.20 -6.81
C LEU A 344 -3.57 -21.37 -8.12
N LYS A 345 -4.21 -21.33 -9.30
CA LYS A 345 -3.48 -21.25 -10.58
C LYS A 345 -2.63 -19.99 -10.65
N LEU A 346 -3.11 -18.88 -10.09
CA LEU A 346 -2.40 -17.61 -10.04
C LEU A 346 -1.38 -17.53 -8.90
N LEU A 347 -1.71 -18.11 -7.73
CA LEU A 347 -0.89 -18.09 -6.52
C LEU A 347 -0.72 -19.51 -5.95
N PRO A 348 0.17 -20.33 -6.54
CA PRO A 348 0.26 -21.76 -6.22
C PRO A 348 0.87 -22.08 -4.84
N LYS A 349 1.43 -21.09 -4.11
CA LYS A 349 2.04 -21.29 -2.78
C LYS A 349 1.26 -20.60 -1.64
N ASP A 350 0.03 -20.14 -1.90
CA ASP A 350 -0.75 -19.43 -0.89
C ASP A 350 -1.49 -20.38 0.06
N TYR A 351 -0.88 -20.65 1.21
CA TYR A 351 -1.44 -21.52 2.27
C TYR A 351 -2.81 -21.05 2.78
N THR A 352 -3.10 -19.74 2.74
CA THR A 352 -4.37 -19.19 3.23
C THR A 352 -5.54 -19.53 2.29
N ILE A 353 -5.28 -19.44 0.98
CA ILE A 353 -6.25 -19.84 -0.06
C ILE A 353 -6.40 -21.37 -0.07
N MET A 354 -5.29 -22.12 0.05
CA MET A 354 -5.33 -23.59 0.14
C MET A 354 -6.17 -24.07 1.33
N PHE A 355 -5.92 -23.55 2.54
CA PHE A 355 -6.67 -23.91 3.74
C PHE A 355 -8.16 -23.59 3.61
N SER A 356 -8.49 -22.47 2.99
CA SER A 356 -9.88 -22.08 2.75
C SER A 356 -10.56 -22.97 1.70
N LEU A 357 -9.86 -23.33 0.63
CA LEU A 357 -10.38 -24.27 -0.36
C LEU A 357 -10.58 -25.67 0.23
N ALA A 358 -9.65 -26.14 1.07
CA ALA A 358 -9.77 -27.43 1.77
C ALA A 358 -11.04 -27.48 2.63
N ASN A 359 -11.33 -26.42 3.38
CA ASN A 359 -12.56 -26.29 4.16
C ASN A 359 -13.84 -26.27 3.30
N VAL A 360 -13.80 -25.68 2.10
CA VAL A 360 -14.94 -25.73 1.15
C VAL A 360 -15.15 -27.15 0.66
N LEU A 361 -14.09 -27.82 0.24
CA LEU A 361 -14.17 -29.16 -0.34
C LEU A 361 -14.58 -30.22 0.70
N GLY A 362 -14.10 -30.09 1.94
CA GLY A 362 -14.55 -30.92 3.07
C GLY A 362 -16.06 -30.79 3.31
N LYS A 363 -16.59 -29.56 3.24
CA LYS A 363 -18.05 -29.31 3.33
C LYS A 363 -18.85 -29.84 2.14
N LEU A 364 -18.25 -29.95 0.96
CA LEU A 364 -18.87 -30.54 -0.23
C LEU A 364 -18.88 -32.07 -0.22
N LEU A 365 -18.36 -32.71 0.84
CA LEU A 365 -18.13 -34.16 0.92
C LEU A 365 -17.28 -34.70 -0.24
N LYS A 366 -16.57 -33.81 -0.93
CA LYS A 366 -15.64 -34.09 -2.04
C LYS A 366 -14.26 -34.46 -1.48
N TYR A 367 -14.22 -35.41 -0.54
CA TYR A 367 -12.99 -35.88 0.08
C TYR A 367 -12.03 -36.50 -0.93
N LYS A 368 -12.55 -37.16 -1.98
CA LYS A 368 -11.72 -37.84 -3.01
C LYS A 368 -11.24 -36.95 -4.16
N SER A 369 -11.85 -35.77 -4.36
CA SER A 369 -11.39 -34.80 -5.38
C SER A 369 -10.64 -33.60 -4.78
N SER A 370 -10.59 -33.53 -3.45
CA SER A 370 -9.61 -32.72 -2.73
C SER A 370 -8.27 -33.41 -2.81
N PHE A 371 -7.38 -32.88 -3.65
CA PHE A 371 -6.01 -33.34 -3.73
C PHE A 371 -5.91 -34.85 -4.04
N ARG A 372 -5.74 -35.19 -5.33
CA ARG A 372 -4.52 -35.98 -5.57
C ARG A 372 -3.42 -34.97 -5.26
N PRO A 373 -2.70 -35.04 -4.12
CA PRO A 373 -1.39 -34.44 -4.14
C PRO A 373 -0.74 -35.03 -5.39
N VAL A 374 -0.11 -34.19 -6.21
CA VAL A 374 0.98 -34.74 -7.01
C VAL A 374 1.90 -35.31 -5.94
N ILE A 375 1.78 -36.62 -5.68
CA ILE A 375 2.69 -37.32 -4.79
C ILE A 375 4.00 -37.14 -5.53
N LYS A 376 4.81 -36.19 -5.05
CA LYS A 376 6.09 -35.92 -5.64
C LYS A 376 6.93 -37.12 -5.29
N MET A 377 6.94 -38.08 -6.19
CA MET A 377 7.78 -39.24 -6.04
C MET A 377 9.21 -38.77 -6.25
N THR A 378 10.07 -39.07 -5.29
CA THR A 378 11.47 -38.69 -5.29
C THR A 378 12.29 -39.91 -5.65
N GLN A 379 13.23 -39.77 -6.59
CA GLN A 379 14.12 -40.86 -6.95
C GLN A 379 15.28 -40.94 -5.96
N VAL A 380 15.50 -42.12 -5.39
CA VAL A 380 16.57 -42.42 -4.43
C VAL A 380 17.35 -43.62 -4.95
N PHE A 381 18.68 -43.53 -4.90
CA PHE A 381 19.59 -44.60 -5.28
C PHE A 381 20.17 -45.26 -4.04
N VAL A 382 20.07 -46.59 -4.03
CA VAL A 382 20.41 -47.45 -2.91
C VAL A 382 21.53 -48.38 -3.33
N TYR A 383 22.68 -48.31 -2.64
CA TYR A 383 23.87 -49.11 -2.94
C TYR A 383 24.19 -50.19 -1.89
N GLY A 384 23.64 -50.07 -0.67
CA GLY A 384 24.01 -50.86 0.50
C GLY A 384 22.94 -51.85 0.97
N THR A 385 22.68 -51.86 2.27
CA THR A 385 21.86 -52.89 2.96
C THR A 385 20.36 -52.83 2.65
N LEU A 386 19.89 -51.75 2.03
CA LEU A 386 18.48 -51.53 1.65
C LEU A 386 18.14 -52.09 0.25
N LYS A 387 19.10 -52.62 -0.51
CA LYS A 387 18.85 -53.23 -1.85
C LYS A 387 18.10 -54.56 -1.75
N LYS A 388 17.47 -55.00 -2.85
CA LYS A 388 16.87 -56.35 -2.92
C LYS A 388 17.88 -57.44 -2.54
N GLY A 389 17.44 -58.38 -1.70
CA GLY A 389 18.26 -59.49 -1.21
C GLY A 389 19.25 -59.13 -0.11
N GLN A 390 19.25 -57.88 0.37
CA GLN A 390 20.09 -57.44 1.48
C GLN A 390 19.28 -57.34 2.79
N PRO A 391 19.95 -57.37 3.97
CA PRO A 391 19.28 -57.53 5.27
C PRO A 391 18.17 -56.52 5.58
N ASN A 392 18.30 -55.26 5.16
CA ASN A 392 17.33 -54.20 5.50
C ASN A 392 16.25 -53.99 4.42
N TYR A 393 16.21 -54.80 3.36
CA TYR A 393 15.27 -54.62 2.25
C TYR A 393 13.80 -54.61 2.69
N PHE A 394 13.45 -55.39 3.71
CA PHE A 394 12.08 -55.45 4.24
C PHE A 394 11.57 -54.08 4.72
N ARG A 395 12.46 -53.16 5.12
CA ARG A 395 12.11 -51.79 5.53
C ARG A 395 11.59 -50.95 4.36
N MET A 396 12.04 -51.23 3.13
CA MET A 396 11.57 -50.58 1.89
C MET A 396 10.16 -51.05 1.50
N MET A 397 9.74 -52.24 1.96
CA MET A 397 8.45 -52.85 1.63
C MET A 397 7.40 -52.66 2.75
N GLY A 398 7.76 -52.04 3.87
CA GLY A 398 6.87 -51.81 4.99
C GLY A 398 5.81 -50.76 4.68
N SER A 399 4.53 -51.15 4.70
CA SER A 399 3.41 -50.24 4.44
C SER A 399 3.28 -49.07 5.43
N THR A 400 3.88 -49.20 6.61
CA THR A 400 3.96 -48.16 7.65
C THR A 400 4.98 -47.07 7.33
N ASN A 401 6.01 -47.39 6.56
CA ASN A 401 7.15 -46.52 6.31
C ASN A 401 6.92 -45.58 5.12
N GLY A 402 5.91 -45.86 4.30
CA GLY A 402 5.58 -45.12 3.07
C GLY A 402 5.62 -46.03 1.84
N LYS A 403 5.55 -45.45 0.65
CA LYS A 403 5.56 -46.19 -0.62
C LYS A 403 6.91 -46.07 -1.32
N ALA A 404 7.53 -47.21 -1.64
CA ALA A 404 8.71 -47.31 -2.50
C ALA A 404 8.40 -48.19 -3.71
N GLU A 405 8.64 -47.68 -4.92
CA GLU A 405 8.50 -48.41 -6.17
C GLU A 405 9.89 -48.63 -6.79
N TYR A 406 10.23 -49.89 -7.09
CA TYR A 406 11.48 -50.21 -7.76
C TYR A 406 11.46 -49.71 -9.21
N CYS A 407 12.48 -48.95 -9.61
CA CYS A 407 12.62 -48.42 -10.97
C CYS A 407 13.58 -49.23 -11.82
N GLY A 408 14.74 -49.62 -11.30
CA GLY A 408 15.79 -50.23 -12.12
C GLY A 408 17.15 -50.32 -11.45
N LYS A 409 18.13 -50.84 -12.19
CA LYS A 409 19.55 -50.91 -11.78
C LYS A 409 20.34 -49.80 -12.45
N ALA A 410 21.30 -49.26 -11.71
CA ALA A 410 22.18 -48.22 -12.22
C ALA A 410 23.56 -48.28 -11.54
N HIS A 411 24.53 -47.59 -12.13
CA HIS A 411 25.81 -47.31 -11.50
C HIS A 411 26.13 -45.81 -11.52
N THR A 412 26.95 -45.35 -10.58
CA THR A 412 27.37 -43.94 -10.54
C THR A 412 28.22 -43.59 -11.76
N VAL A 413 27.96 -42.42 -12.37
CA VAL A 413 28.77 -41.91 -13.48
C VAL A 413 30.18 -41.56 -12.98
N GLU A 414 30.22 -40.83 -11.87
CA GLU A 414 31.45 -40.53 -11.15
C GLU A 414 31.88 -41.69 -10.25
N LYS A 415 33.19 -41.77 -9.98
CA LYS A 415 33.75 -42.74 -9.05
C LYS A 415 33.55 -42.26 -7.62
N TYR A 416 33.14 -43.16 -6.74
CA TYR A 416 33.03 -42.91 -5.30
C TYR A 416 33.74 -44.01 -4.49
N PRO A 417 34.38 -43.68 -3.36
CA PRO A 417 34.87 -44.66 -2.41
C PRO A 417 33.70 -45.32 -1.67
N LEU A 418 33.39 -46.56 -2.03
CA LEU A 418 32.50 -47.41 -1.26
C LEU A 418 33.36 -48.37 -0.43
N VAL A 419 33.32 -48.19 0.89
CA VAL A 419 34.12 -48.98 1.84
C VAL A 419 33.21 -49.71 2.81
N ILE A 420 33.65 -50.88 3.26
CA ILE A 420 33.01 -51.59 4.36
C ILE A 420 33.81 -51.24 5.62
N ALA A 421 33.18 -50.55 6.57
CA ALA A 421 33.87 -50.06 7.76
C ALA A 421 33.15 -50.45 9.06
N GLY A 422 33.93 -50.55 10.14
CA GLY A 422 33.46 -50.95 11.46
C GLY A 422 33.24 -52.46 11.63
N PRO A 423 32.93 -52.92 12.86
CA PRO A 423 32.78 -54.34 13.19
C PRO A 423 31.47 -54.97 12.69
N TYR A 424 30.56 -54.15 12.13
CA TYR A 424 29.19 -54.55 11.82
C TYR A 424 28.93 -54.79 10.34
N ASN A 425 29.97 -54.82 9.51
CA ASN A 425 29.88 -55.01 8.06
C ASN A 425 28.88 -54.01 7.42
N ILE A 426 29.09 -52.71 7.61
CA ILE A 426 28.21 -51.66 7.07
C ILE A 426 28.91 -50.99 5.87
N PRO A 427 28.23 -50.85 4.73
CA PRO A 427 28.76 -50.11 3.59
C PRO A 427 28.64 -48.60 3.82
N PHE A 428 29.73 -47.88 3.62
CA PHE A 428 29.78 -46.41 3.65
C PHE A 428 30.23 -45.90 2.28
N LEU A 429 29.36 -45.11 1.64
CA LEU A 429 29.74 -44.32 0.46
C LEU A 429 30.29 -42.97 0.92
N LEU A 430 31.59 -42.75 0.73
CA LEU A 430 32.24 -41.51 1.14
C LEU A 430 32.04 -40.43 0.08
N ASN A 431 31.73 -39.20 0.51
CA ASN A 431 31.52 -38.08 -0.42
C ASN A 431 32.84 -37.49 -0.94
N VAL A 432 33.60 -38.29 -1.70
CA VAL A 432 34.85 -37.88 -2.37
C VAL A 432 34.74 -38.23 -3.86
N PRO A 433 34.01 -37.42 -4.66
CA PRO A 433 33.80 -37.69 -6.07
C PRO A 433 35.14 -37.73 -6.82
N GLY A 434 35.30 -38.71 -7.71
CA GLY A 434 36.49 -38.92 -8.52
C GLY A 434 37.47 -39.98 -7.98
N SER A 435 37.29 -40.44 -6.74
CA SER A 435 38.07 -41.53 -6.12
C SER A 435 37.25 -42.82 -6.03
N GLY A 436 37.88 -43.99 -6.01
CA GLY A 436 37.19 -45.28 -5.88
C GLY A 436 36.67 -45.88 -7.21
N HIS A 437 35.49 -46.49 -7.16
CA HIS A 437 34.89 -47.22 -8.29
C HIS A 437 33.54 -46.62 -8.69
N GLN A 438 33.01 -47.02 -9.85
CA GLN A 438 31.62 -46.75 -10.21
C GLN A 438 30.74 -47.72 -9.42
N VAL A 439 29.92 -47.18 -8.52
CA VAL A 439 29.18 -47.96 -7.53
C VAL A 439 27.86 -48.43 -8.12
N LYS A 440 27.61 -49.74 -8.08
CA LYS A 440 26.39 -50.39 -8.57
C LYS A 440 25.31 -50.47 -7.50
N GLY A 441 24.09 -50.11 -7.88
CA GLY A 441 22.94 -50.08 -6.98
C GLY A 441 21.60 -50.07 -7.70
N GLU A 442 20.55 -49.73 -6.96
CA GLU A 442 19.16 -49.80 -7.38
C GLU A 442 18.49 -48.43 -7.22
N ILE A 443 17.65 -48.04 -8.18
CA ILE A 443 16.86 -46.80 -8.13
C ILE A 443 15.45 -47.13 -7.66
N TYR A 444 14.96 -46.36 -6.69
CA TYR A 444 13.60 -46.41 -6.19
C TYR A 444 12.91 -45.06 -6.32
N SER A 445 11.64 -45.08 -6.69
CA SER A 445 10.74 -43.94 -6.64
C SER A 445 9.96 -43.98 -5.34
N VAL A 446 10.22 -43.04 -4.43
CA VAL A 446 9.67 -43.04 -3.06
C VAL A 446 8.77 -41.84 -2.82
N ASP A 447 7.71 -42.00 -2.04
CA ASP A 447 6.89 -40.88 -1.58
C ASP A 447 7.59 -40.08 -0.46
N ASN A 448 7.03 -38.92 -0.10
CA ASN A 448 7.62 -38.07 0.94
C ASN A 448 7.67 -38.75 2.33
N GLN A 449 6.75 -39.69 2.61
CA GLN A 449 6.73 -40.40 3.88
C GLN A 449 7.90 -41.38 3.97
N MET A 450 8.11 -42.17 2.91
CA MET A 450 9.26 -43.07 2.78
C MET A 450 10.58 -42.28 2.75
N LEU A 451 10.60 -41.13 2.09
CA LEU A 451 11.78 -40.27 2.07
C LEU A 451 12.16 -39.78 3.48
N GLN A 452 11.16 -39.39 4.30
CA GLN A 452 11.39 -38.99 5.69
C GLN A 452 11.86 -40.17 6.55
N PHE A 453 11.25 -41.35 6.38
CA PHE A 453 11.71 -42.57 7.04
C PHE A 453 13.17 -42.89 6.71
N LEU A 454 13.56 -42.76 5.44
CA LEU A 454 14.95 -42.97 5.02
C LEU A 454 15.91 -41.94 5.63
N ASP A 455 15.52 -40.67 5.70
CA ASP A 455 16.32 -39.65 6.38
C ASP A 455 16.55 -40.01 7.86
N GLU A 456 15.51 -40.45 8.56
CA GLU A 456 15.60 -40.89 9.96
C GLU A 456 16.42 -42.18 10.11
N PHE A 457 16.22 -43.15 9.20
CA PHE A 457 16.91 -44.43 9.22
C PHE A 457 18.42 -44.26 9.00
N GLU A 458 18.81 -43.43 8.04
CA GLU A 458 20.22 -43.12 7.74
C GLU A 458 20.80 -42.05 8.68
N GLY A 459 20.03 -41.52 9.63
CA GLY A 459 20.50 -40.49 10.57
C GLY A 459 20.91 -39.19 9.86
N CYS A 460 20.23 -38.84 8.78
CA CYS A 460 20.45 -37.62 8.01
C CYS A 460 19.94 -36.38 8.78
N PRO A 461 20.68 -35.26 8.83
CA PRO A 461 21.95 -34.98 8.15
C PRO A 461 23.22 -35.27 8.99
N HIS A 462 23.11 -35.96 10.12
CA HIS A 462 24.20 -36.11 11.09
C HIS A 462 25.23 -37.18 10.68
N MET A 463 24.79 -38.40 10.34
CA MET A 463 25.67 -39.51 9.96
C MET A 463 25.87 -39.58 8.43
N TYR A 464 24.78 -39.45 7.69
CA TYR A 464 24.76 -39.32 6.24
C TYR A 464 24.16 -37.98 5.84
N GLN A 465 24.51 -37.50 4.66
CA GLN A 465 23.83 -36.38 4.00
C GLN A 465 23.20 -36.90 2.69
N ARG A 466 22.12 -36.23 2.27
CA ARG A 466 21.43 -36.57 1.03
C ARG A 466 21.89 -35.64 -0.10
N THR A 467 22.59 -36.19 -1.08
CA THR A 467 23.11 -35.45 -2.24
C THR A 467 22.55 -35.99 -3.54
N LEU A 468 22.39 -35.13 -4.55
CA LEU A 468 21.95 -35.54 -5.87
C LEU A 468 23.16 -36.02 -6.69
N VAL A 469 23.09 -37.25 -7.24
CA VAL A 469 24.18 -37.88 -8.00
C VAL A 469 23.67 -38.32 -9.37
N LYS A 470 24.54 -38.20 -10.39
CA LYS A 470 24.28 -38.68 -11.76
C LYS A 470 24.57 -40.18 -11.85
N LEU A 471 23.60 -40.91 -12.36
CA LEU A 471 23.61 -42.37 -12.46
C LEU A 471 23.39 -42.78 -13.92
N GLN A 472 24.13 -43.77 -14.38
CA GLN A 472 23.92 -44.41 -15.66
C GLN A 472 23.02 -45.64 -15.47
N VAL A 473 21.87 -45.63 -16.13
CA VAL A 473 20.87 -46.70 -16.01
C VAL A 473 21.31 -47.93 -16.82
N GLU A 474 21.42 -49.07 -16.15
CA GLU A 474 21.67 -50.37 -16.78
C GLU A 474 20.35 -50.96 -17.28
N ASP A 475 19.39 -51.12 -16.36
CA ASP A 475 18.08 -51.73 -16.63
C ASP A 475 16.97 -50.88 -15.98
N TRP A 476 15.82 -50.72 -16.65
CA TRP A 476 14.65 -50.02 -16.13
C TRP A 476 13.39 -50.89 -16.25
N GLU A 477 12.78 -51.23 -15.11
CA GLU A 477 11.66 -52.19 -15.01
C GLU A 477 10.35 -51.56 -14.49
N SER A 478 10.22 -50.23 -14.50
CA SER A 478 9.06 -49.55 -13.90
C SER A 478 7.73 -49.98 -14.52
N LYS A 479 6.79 -50.43 -13.67
CA LYS A 479 5.36 -50.61 -13.97
C LYS A 479 4.52 -49.39 -13.52
N SER A 480 5.06 -48.18 -13.62
CA SER A 480 4.36 -46.96 -13.18
C SER A 480 3.25 -46.53 -14.16
N SER A 481 2.05 -46.32 -13.61
CA SER A 481 0.86 -45.79 -14.31
C SER A 481 0.84 -44.25 -14.41
N SER A 482 2.01 -43.64 -14.65
CA SER A 482 2.18 -42.19 -14.80
C SER A 482 3.10 -41.87 -15.99
N PRO A 483 2.75 -40.89 -16.86
CA PRO A 483 3.46 -40.61 -18.11
C PRO A 483 4.68 -39.71 -17.88
N GLU A 484 5.60 -40.13 -17.01
CA GLU A 484 6.95 -39.55 -16.96
C GLU A 484 7.87 -40.49 -17.75
N ALA A 485 8.63 -39.91 -18.68
CA ALA A 485 9.38 -40.63 -19.71
C ALA A 485 10.22 -41.77 -19.10
N THR A 486 9.96 -43.00 -19.54
CA THR A 486 10.82 -44.14 -19.26
C THR A 486 12.22 -43.84 -19.83
N PRO A 487 13.26 -43.73 -18.99
CA PRO A 487 14.61 -43.49 -19.46
C PRO A 487 15.06 -44.66 -20.35
N ALA A 488 15.65 -44.37 -21.52
CA ALA A 488 16.22 -45.40 -22.37
C ALA A 488 17.41 -46.08 -21.65
N ALA A 489 17.72 -47.33 -21.99
CA ALA A 489 18.94 -48.00 -21.50
C ALA A 489 20.18 -47.15 -21.84
N ASN A 490 21.13 -47.03 -20.91
CA ASN A 490 22.29 -46.13 -20.94
C ASN A 490 22.01 -44.62 -20.83
N SER A 491 20.80 -44.20 -20.45
CA SER A 491 20.54 -42.79 -20.13
C SER A 491 21.09 -42.39 -18.75
N ILE A 492 21.39 -41.11 -18.59
CA ILE A 492 21.83 -40.53 -17.32
C ILE A 492 20.61 -40.00 -16.57
N VAL A 493 20.42 -40.45 -15.32
CA VAL A 493 19.35 -40.04 -14.43
C VAL A 493 19.96 -39.45 -13.14
N GLU A 494 19.32 -38.44 -12.58
CA GLU A 494 19.72 -37.84 -11.31
C GLU A 494 18.84 -38.39 -10.19
N ALA A 495 19.44 -39.00 -9.17
CA ALA A 495 18.74 -39.49 -7.99
C ALA A 495 19.48 -39.11 -6.71
N PHE A 496 18.74 -39.06 -5.60
CA PHE A 496 19.34 -38.79 -4.30
C PHE A 496 20.09 -40.01 -3.77
N VAL A 497 21.27 -39.77 -3.23
CA VAL A 497 22.14 -40.75 -2.57
C VAL A 497 22.39 -40.30 -1.14
N TYR A 498 22.46 -41.26 -0.22
CA TYR A 498 22.98 -41.04 1.13
C TYR A 498 24.48 -41.32 1.14
N ASN A 499 25.29 -40.27 1.26
CA ASN A 499 26.74 -40.38 1.39
C ASN A 499 27.21 -39.75 2.70
N SER A 500 28.37 -40.18 3.19
CA SER A 500 28.92 -39.68 4.44
C SER A 500 30.06 -38.71 4.18
N THR A 501 30.03 -37.57 4.87
CA THR A 501 31.13 -36.60 4.98
C THR A 501 31.87 -36.73 6.31
N THR A 502 31.30 -37.46 7.26
CA THR A 502 31.80 -37.61 8.63
C THR A 502 32.33 -39.04 8.81
N TYR A 503 33.58 -39.27 8.43
CA TYR A 503 34.25 -40.56 8.51
C TYR A 503 35.67 -40.44 9.09
N GLN A 504 36.22 -41.53 9.62
CA GLN A 504 37.60 -41.55 10.09
C GLN A 504 38.56 -41.48 8.90
N PRO A 505 39.68 -40.72 8.97
CA PRO A 505 40.62 -40.59 7.86
C PRO A 505 41.17 -41.92 7.34
N GLU A 506 41.29 -42.92 8.22
CA GLU A 506 41.75 -44.28 7.91
C GLU A 506 40.85 -45.01 6.91
N TRP A 507 39.57 -44.64 6.81
CA TRP A 507 38.62 -45.29 5.91
C TRP A 507 38.94 -45.06 4.44
N LEU A 508 39.69 -44.00 4.10
CA LEU A 508 40.19 -43.77 2.73
C LEU A 508 41.26 -44.79 2.32
N ASN A 509 41.86 -45.53 3.26
CA ASN A 509 42.85 -46.56 2.97
C ASN A 509 42.24 -47.98 2.91
N LEU A 510 40.93 -48.11 3.17
CA LEU A 510 40.22 -49.38 3.07
C LEU A 510 40.00 -49.79 1.60
N PRO A 511 39.84 -51.09 1.30
CA PRO A 511 39.56 -51.54 -0.05
C PRO A 511 38.25 -50.94 -0.57
N TYR A 512 38.29 -50.41 -1.79
CA TYR A 512 37.13 -49.86 -2.47
C TYR A 512 36.38 -50.94 -3.23
N HIS A 513 35.06 -50.97 -3.04
CA HIS A 513 34.18 -51.92 -3.68
C HIS A 513 33.35 -51.25 -4.79
N ASP A 514 33.06 -51.95 -5.87
CA ASP A 514 32.13 -51.51 -6.92
C ASP A 514 30.68 -51.93 -6.60
N LYS A 515 30.50 -53.01 -5.83
CA LYS A 515 29.21 -53.50 -5.34
C LYS A 515 29.34 -53.99 -3.91
N TYR A 516 28.36 -53.63 -3.08
CA TYR A 516 28.20 -54.20 -1.73
C TYR A 516 27.26 -55.41 -1.73
N ASP A 517 27.64 -56.44 -0.97
CA ASP A 517 26.82 -57.60 -0.61
C ASP A 517 27.16 -58.04 0.82
N ALA A 518 26.18 -58.04 1.72
CA ALA A 518 26.36 -58.39 3.13
C ALA A 518 26.79 -59.85 3.36
N TYR A 519 26.52 -60.73 2.40
CA TYR A 519 26.84 -62.17 2.43
C TYR A 519 27.98 -62.53 1.46
N GLY A 520 28.75 -61.53 1.03
CA GLY A 520 29.81 -61.70 0.04
C GLY A 520 31.06 -62.43 0.57
N GLU A 521 32.00 -62.68 -0.33
CA GLU A 521 33.25 -63.41 -0.06
C GLU A 521 34.28 -62.64 0.79
N HIS A 522 33.93 -61.44 1.29
CA HIS A 522 34.82 -60.60 2.11
C HIS A 522 34.96 -61.10 3.56
N GLY A 523 34.30 -62.20 3.95
CA GLY A 523 34.53 -62.91 5.21
C GLY A 523 34.05 -62.20 6.49
N LEU A 524 33.23 -61.15 6.36
CA LEU A 524 32.69 -60.39 7.50
C LEU A 524 31.23 -60.75 7.74
N HIS A 525 30.86 -61.00 9.00
CA HIS A 525 29.48 -61.28 9.38
C HIS A 525 28.69 -59.99 9.55
N TYR A 526 27.52 -59.88 8.91
CA TYR A 526 26.62 -58.74 9.10
C TYR A 526 25.87 -58.82 10.42
N THR A 527 26.03 -57.80 11.26
CA THR A 527 25.28 -57.69 12.53
C THR A 527 24.05 -56.83 12.32
N GLU A 528 22.86 -57.33 12.66
CA GLU A 528 21.60 -56.58 12.59
C GLU A 528 21.64 -55.34 13.48
N ARG A 529 20.89 -54.29 13.11
CA ARG A 529 20.95 -53.00 13.81
C ARG A 529 20.46 -53.12 15.26
N GLU A 530 19.48 -53.98 15.49
CA GLU A 530 18.87 -54.30 16.78
C GLU A 530 19.83 -55.08 17.70
N ALA A 531 20.91 -55.65 17.15
CA ALA A 531 21.94 -56.38 17.88
C ALA A 531 23.25 -55.58 18.06
N ARG A 532 23.24 -54.29 17.70
CA ARG A 532 24.37 -53.36 17.86
C ARG A 532 24.11 -52.51 19.11
N ASP A 533 24.34 -53.09 20.27
CA ASP A 533 24.42 -52.34 21.53
C ASP A 533 25.82 -51.76 21.75
#